data_AF-A0A537DBP9-F1
#
_entry.id   AF-A0A537DBP9-F1
#
_cell.length_a   1.000
_cell.length_b   1.000
_cell.length_c   1.000
_cell.angle_alpha   90.00
_cell.angle_beta   90.00
_cell.angle_gamma   90.00
#
_symmetry.space_group_name_H-M   'P 1'
#
loop_
_entity.id
_entity.type
_entity.pdbx_description
1 polymer ?
#
loop_
_entity_poly.entity_id
_entity_poly.type
_entity_poly.pdbx_seq_one_letter_code
_entity_poly.pdbx_strand_id
1 'polypeptide(L)'
;MNRARLVYATALSAMIGWGLIAPQPAQAQLGLGSLIVTITFPADGSPVSGTVPVNASVSIIGSLTVSQVQFYRDGNLIGSDSAAPYSVSWNTTSTNNGSHTLTAVATDVLGVRWNSNPVTVTVSNGPPPDTTPPMVPTGLTASAVSSSQI
;
A
#
# COMPACT_ATOMS: atom_id res chain seq x y z
N MET A 1 -15.66 59.37 54.78
CA MET A 1 -15.87 60.24 53.61
C MET A 1 -15.32 59.53 52.37
N ASN A 2 -16.22 59.03 51.51
CA ASN A 2 -15.93 58.61 50.14
C ASN A 2 -15.21 59.71 49.34
N ARG A 3 -14.33 59.35 48.39
CA ARG A 3 -14.51 59.64 46.94
C ARG A 3 -13.81 58.60 46.07
N ALA A 4 -14.62 57.76 45.43
CA ALA A 4 -14.24 56.92 44.31
C ALA A 4 -14.08 57.75 43.03
N ARG A 5 -13.20 57.32 42.11
CA ARG A 5 -13.45 57.36 40.66
C ARG A 5 -12.93 56.07 40.01
N LEU A 6 -13.79 55.56 39.15
CA LEU A 6 -13.87 54.25 38.52
C LEU A 6 -13.29 54.36 37.09
N VAL A 7 -12.50 53.39 36.62
CA VAL A 7 -12.37 53.09 35.19
C VAL A 7 -12.45 51.58 35.01
N TYR A 8 -13.37 51.18 34.13
CA TYR A 8 -13.77 49.84 33.64
C TYR A 8 -12.58 49.11 32.95
N ALA A 9 -12.54 47.80 32.65
CA ALA A 9 -13.60 46.88 32.23
C ALA A 9 -13.13 45.41 32.31
N THR A 10 -14.05 44.54 32.75
CA THR A 10 -14.28 43.14 32.32
C THR A 10 -13.11 42.14 32.26
N ALA A 11 -13.13 41.22 33.23
CA ALA A 11 -12.72 39.84 33.05
C ALA A 11 -13.52 39.18 31.91
N LEU A 12 -12.82 38.45 31.04
CA LEU A 12 -13.37 37.42 30.19
C LEU A 12 -12.52 36.17 30.40
N SER A 13 -12.90 35.39 31.42
CA SER A 13 -12.53 33.98 31.52
C SER A 13 -13.29 33.24 30.44
N ALA A 14 -12.57 32.57 29.56
CA ALA A 14 -13.15 31.62 28.64
C ALA A 14 -12.07 30.59 28.23
N MET A 15 -12.42 29.30 28.41
CA MET A 15 -12.03 28.18 27.51
C MET A 15 -10.61 27.62 27.78
N ILE A 16 -10.27 26.33 27.89
CA ILE A 16 -10.83 25.01 27.52
C ILE A 16 -10.15 24.01 28.50
N GLY A 17 -10.83 23.13 29.22
CA GLY A 17 -11.32 21.84 28.73
C GLY A 17 -10.21 20.76 28.74
N TRP A 18 -10.29 19.81 29.67
CA TRP A 18 -9.53 18.56 29.63
C TRP A 18 -9.81 17.81 28.32
N GLY A 19 -8.75 17.51 27.57
CA GLY A 19 -8.77 16.62 26.42
C GLY A 19 -7.52 15.76 26.45
N LEU A 20 -7.74 14.45 26.45
CA LEU A 20 -6.79 13.38 26.69
C LEU A 20 -5.63 13.32 25.68
N ILE A 21 -4.54 12.69 26.11
CA ILE A 21 -3.44 12.14 25.31
C ILE A 21 -3.88 11.79 23.88
N ALA A 22 -3.30 12.47 22.90
CA ALA A 22 -3.05 11.90 21.58
C ALA A 22 -1.52 11.93 21.40
N PRO A 23 -0.86 10.85 20.97
CA PRO A 23 0.50 10.96 20.48
C PRO A 23 0.43 11.91 19.29
N GLN A 24 1.12 13.05 19.35
CA GLN A 24 1.31 13.91 18.18
C GLN A 24 2.62 13.46 17.51
N PRO A 25 2.63 12.54 16.53
CA PRO A 25 3.83 12.30 15.73
C PRO A 25 3.94 13.41 14.67
N ALA A 26 4.07 14.64 15.13
CA ALA A 26 4.35 15.79 14.28
C ALA A 26 4.95 16.88 15.17
N GLN A 27 6.10 16.58 15.78
CA GLN A 27 6.95 17.62 16.34
C GLN A 27 7.56 18.38 15.15
N ALA A 28 7.06 19.60 14.93
CA ALA A 28 7.74 20.72 14.26
C ALA A 28 8.81 20.37 13.21
N GLN A 29 8.40 20.06 11.98
CA GLN A 29 9.32 20.12 10.85
C GLN A 29 9.51 21.59 10.46
N LEU A 30 10.70 22.15 10.75
CA LEU A 30 11.15 23.39 10.13
C LEU A 30 10.98 23.21 8.61
N GLY A 31 10.24 24.10 7.95
CA GLY A 31 9.77 23.94 6.57
C GLY A 31 10.88 23.85 5.51
N LEU A 32 11.63 22.75 5.49
CA LEU A 32 12.71 22.45 4.53
C LEU A 32 12.19 21.75 3.27
N GLY A 33 10.92 21.35 3.27
CA GLY A 33 10.28 20.73 2.12
C GLY A 33 9.32 19.59 2.45
N SER A 34 8.87 18.89 1.41
CA SER A 34 8.08 17.66 1.48
C SER A 34 8.47 16.72 0.34
N LEU A 35 8.37 15.41 0.57
CA LEU A 35 8.47 14.40 -0.47
C LEU A 35 7.07 13.89 -0.80
N ILE A 36 6.72 13.90 -2.09
CA ILE A 36 5.48 13.30 -2.60
C ILE A 36 5.88 11.98 -3.25
N VAL A 37 5.44 10.87 -2.66
CA VAL A 37 5.76 9.52 -3.12
C VAL A 37 4.54 8.92 -3.80
N THR A 38 4.71 8.39 -5.00
CA THR A 38 3.62 7.75 -5.76
C THR A 38 4.12 6.46 -6.36
N ILE A 39 3.41 5.35 -6.10
CA ILE A 39 3.62 4.11 -6.84
C ILE A 39 3.05 4.31 -8.24
N THR A 40 3.89 4.15 -9.27
CA THR A 40 3.50 4.35 -10.67
C THR A 40 3.17 3.04 -11.37
N PHE A 41 3.71 1.93 -10.86
CA PHE A 41 3.40 0.59 -11.35
C PHE A 41 3.64 -0.43 -10.22
N PRO A 42 2.81 -1.48 -10.09
CA PRO A 42 1.55 -1.74 -10.80
C PRO A 42 0.46 -0.68 -10.54
N ALA A 43 -0.51 -0.56 -11.45
CA ALA A 43 -1.65 0.34 -11.26
C ALA A 43 -2.66 -0.27 -10.27
N ASP A 44 -3.43 0.59 -9.60
CA ASP A 44 -4.47 0.15 -8.66
C ASP A 44 -5.48 -0.79 -9.33
N GLY A 45 -5.84 -1.86 -8.63
CA GLY A 45 -6.71 -2.93 -9.09
C GLY A 45 -6.07 -3.93 -10.07
N SER A 46 -4.81 -3.73 -10.48
CA SER A 46 -4.19 -4.59 -11.49
C SER A 46 -3.97 -6.03 -10.99
N PRO A 47 -4.24 -7.04 -11.84
CA PRO A 47 -3.81 -8.41 -11.56
C PRO A 47 -2.29 -8.53 -11.75
N VAL A 48 -1.63 -9.24 -10.83
CA VAL A 48 -0.18 -9.47 -10.82
C VAL A 48 0.13 -10.95 -10.63
N SER A 49 1.16 -11.44 -11.32
CA SER A 49 1.59 -12.84 -11.23
C SER A 49 3.07 -12.99 -11.61
N GLY A 50 3.74 -14.02 -11.08
CA GLY A 50 5.17 -14.23 -11.30
C GLY A 50 6.04 -13.14 -10.69
N THR A 51 7.03 -12.64 -11.43
CA THR A 51 7.90 -11.55 -11.00
C THR A 51 7.41 -10.23 -11.59
N VAL A 52 7.03 -9.29 -10.74
CA VAL A 52 6.46 -8.01 -11.13
C VAL A 52 7.32 -6.86 -10.61
N PRO A 53 7.73 -5.89 -11.46
CA PRO A 53 8.41 -4.70 -10.98
C PRO A 53 7.43 -3.82 -10.19
N VAL A 54 7.89 -3.22 -9.11
CA VAL A 54 7.16 -2.19 -8.37
C VAL A 54 7.95 -0.90 -8.50
N ASN A 55 7.36 0.08 -9.20
CA ASN A 55 7.99 1.34 -9.52
C ASN A 55 7.37 2.46 -8.69
N ALA A 56 8.21 3.39 -8.23
CA ALA A 56 7.75 4.61 -7.58
C ALA A 56 8.42 5.85 -8.17
N SER A 57 7.68 6.94 -8.16
CA SER A 57 8.20 8.29 -8.37
C SER A 57 8.22 9.05 -7.05
N VAL A 58 9.25 9.88 -6.87
CA VAL A 58 9.34 10.80 -5.74
C VAL A 58 9.52 12.20 -6.29
N SER A 59 8.58 13.09 -5.95
CA SER A 59 8.67 14.52 -6.24
C SER A 59 9.11 15.27 -5.00
N ILE A 60 10.13 16.12 -5.16
CA ILE A 60 10.75 16.88 -4.07
C ILE A 60 10.19 18.30 -4.12
N ILE A 61 9.57 18.74 -3.02
CA ILE A 61 9.20 20.14 -2.79
C ILE A 61 10.21 20.71 -1.79
N GLY A 62 10.89 21.80 -2.12
CA GLY A 62 11.92 22.39 -1.27
C GLY A 62 13.33 21.86 -1.54
N SER A 63 14.13 21.66 -0.48
CA SER A 63 15.56 21.31 -0.60
C SER A 63 15.90 19.96 0.04
N LEU A 64 14.93 19.04 0.11
CA LEU A 64 15.14 17.70 0.63
C LEU A 64 15.92 16.83 -0.36
N THR A 65 16.60 15.81 0.16
CA THR A 65 17.30 14.79 -0.63
C THR A 65 16.84 13.41 -0.19
N VAL A 66 16.41 12.59 -1.13
CA VAL A 66 15.99 11.21 -0.87
C VAL A 66 17.24 10.36 -0.61
N SER A 67 17.26 9.64 0.52
CA SER A 67 18.29 8.65 0.83
C SER A 67 17.91 7.28 0.25
N GLN A 68 16.65 6.87 0.39
CA GLN A 68 16.15 5.59 -0.13
C GLN A 68 14.63 5.59 -0.24
N VAL A 69 14.10 4.72 -1.08
CA VAL A 69 12.69 4.36 -1.16
C VAL A 69 12.54 2.89 -0.82
N GLN A 70 11.73 2.59 0.18
CA GLN A 70 11.40 1.23 0.61
C GLN A 70 10.01 0.87 0.11
N PHE A 71 9.85 -0.36 -0.38
CA PHE A 71 8.60 -0.86 -0.95
C PHE A 71 8.06 -1.98 -0.07
N TYR A 72 6.78 -1.90 0.25
CA TYR A 72 6.10 -2.79 1.17
C TYR A 72 4.88 -3.42 0.52
N ARG A 73 4.57 -4.65 0.93
CA ARG A 73 3.35 -5.39 0.62
C ARG A 73 2.70 -5.84 1.92
N ASP A 74 1.48 -5.36 2.20
CA ASP A 74 0.76 -5.59 3.46
C ASP A 74 1.62 -5.29 4.71
N GLY A 75 2.49 -4.28 4.61
CA GLY A 75 3.46 -3.93 5.67
C GLY A 75 4.75 -4.75 5.69
N ASN A 76 4.88 -5.80 4.86
CA ASN A 76 6.12 -6.57 4.72
C ASN A 76 7.05 -5.95 3.68
N LEU A 77 8.33 -5.79 4.01
CA LEU A 77 9.32 -5.23 3.08
C LEU A 77 9.52 -6.16 1.87
N ILE A 78 9.32 -5.63 0.67
CA ILE A 78 9.72 -6.27 -0.59
C ILE A 78 11.21 -6.00 -0.84
N GLY A 79 11.61 -4.74 -0.69
CA GLY A 79 12.97 -4.29 -0.95
C GLY A 79 13.09 -2.77 -0.86
N SER A 80 14.28 -2.26 -1.17
CA SER A 80 14.57 -0.82 -1.17
C SER A 80 15.45 -0.45 -2.36
N ASP A 81 15.30 0.78 -2.82
CA ASP A 81 16.13 1.37 -3.87
C ASP A 81 16.58 2.77 -3.45
N SER A 82 17.86 3.06 -3.62
CA SER A 82 18.47 4.36 -3.27
C SER A 82 18.72 5.26 -4.47
N ALA A 83 18.41 4.82 -5.68
CA ALA A 83 18.63 5.59 -6.90
C ALA A 83 17.37 5.69 -7.75
N ALA A 84 17.08 6.89 -8.27
CA ALA A 84 16.03 7.05 -9.26
C ALA A 84 16.50 6.53 -10.64
N PRO A 85 15.64 5.87 -11.43
CA PRO A 85 14.22 5.58 -11.18
C PRO A 85 14.00 4.42 -10.19
N TYR A 86 13.25 4.69 -9.12
CA TYR A 86 13.09 3.73 -8.01
C TYR A 86 12.28 2.51 -8.43
N SER A 87 12.85 1.33 -8.30
CA SER A 87 12.21 0.07 -8.70
C SER A 87 12.68 -1.12 -7.86
N VAL A 88 11.76 -2.01 -7.52
CA VAL A 88 12.08 -3.32 -6.93
C VAL A 88 11.40 -4.45 -7.67
N SER A 89 12.05 -5.61 -7.78
CA SER A 89 11.44 -6.82 -8.34
C SER A 89 10.72 -7.60 -7.25
N TRP A 90 9.40 -7.70 -7.34
CA TRP A 90 8.59 -8.48 -6.41
C TRP A 90 8.26 -9.86 -7.00
N ASN A 91 8.71 -10.91 -6.32
CA ASN A 91 8.28 -12.27 -6.63
C ASN A 91 6.94 -12.58 -5.94
N THR A 92 5.86 -12.56 -6.72
CA THR A 92 4.50 -12.82 -6.22
C THR A 92 4.24 -14.29 -5.93
N THR A 93 5.05 -15.24 -6.43
CA THR A 93 4.84 -16.69 -6.24
C THR A 93 4.97 -17.15 -4.78
N SER A 94 5.71 -16.39 -3.97
CA SER A 94 5.85 -16.61 -2.52
C SER A 94 4.76 -15.88 -1.71
N THR A 95 3.81 -15.23 -2.39
CA THR A 95 2.69 -14.51 -1.79
C THR A 95 1.40 -15.29 -2.04
N ASN A 96 0.50 -15.32 -1.04
CA ASN A 96 -0.83 -15.90 -1.21
C ASN A 96 -1.58 -15.20 -2.36
N ASN A 97 -2.47 -15.91 -3.03
CA ASN A 97 -3.36 -15.27 -4.00
C ASN A 97 -4.41 -14.43 -3.26
N GLY A 98 -4.81 -13.30 -3.85
CA GLY A 98 -5.80 -12.40 -3.25
C GLY A 98 -5.42 -10.93 -3.40
N SER A 99 -6.15 -10.08 -2.69
CA SER A 99 -5.90 -8.64 -2.65
C SER A 99 -4.73 -8.33 -1.72
N HIS A 100 -3.80 -7.49 -2.19
CA HIS A 100 -2.64 -7.03 -1.44
C HIS A 100 -2.49 -5.53 -1.59
N THR A 101 -2.02 -4.87 -0.53
CA THR A 101 -1.77 -3.44 -0.53
C THR A 101 -0.28 -3.16 -0.63
N LEU A 102 0.11 -2.43 -1.67
CA LEU A 102 1.45 -1.92 -1.87
C LEU A 102 1.58 -0.51 -1.29
N THR A 103 2.72 -0.22 -0.68
CA THR A 103 3.05 1.12 -0.17
C THR A 103 4.54 1.38 -0.39
N ALA A 104 4.88 2.58 -0.81
CA ALA A 104 6.26 3.05 -0.91
C ALA A 104 6.54 4.08 0.20
N VAL A 105 7.73 4.03 0.78
CA VAL A 105 8.17 4.96 1.82
C VAL A 105 9.50 5.55 1.41
N ALA A 106 9.50 6.84 1.06
CA ALA A 106 10.74 7.58 0.84
C ALA A 106 11.28 8.06 2.18
N THR A 107 12.58 7.87 2.40
CA THR A 107 13.31 8.37 3.56
C THR A 107 14.35 9.38 3.09
N ASP A 108 14.43 10.55 3.73
CA ASP A 108 15.48 11.53 3.44
C ASP A 108 16.80 11.20 4.16
N VAL A 109 17.83 12.01 3.91
CA VAL A 109 19.14 11.88 4.58
C VAL A 109 19.11 12.18 6.08
N LEU A 110 18.03 12.79 6.59
CA LEU A 110 17.81 13.09 8.00
C LEU A 110 16.98 11.99 8.70
N GLY A 111 16.53 10.97 7.96
CA GLY A 111 15.73 9.85 8.47
C GLY A 111 14.23 10.13 8.54
N VAL A 112 13.76 11.27 8.04
CA VAL A 112 12.33 11.59 7.96
C VAL A 112 11.69 10.73 6.86
N ARG A 113 10.46 10.25 7.11
CA ARG A 113 9.77 9.29 6.24
C ARG A 113 8.50 9.90 5.66
N TRP A 114 8.27 9.63 4.37
CA TRP A 114 7.06 10.02 3.64
C TRP A 114 6.47 8.81 2.93
N ASN A 115 5.18 8.60 3.14
CA ASN A 115 4.45 7.44 2.64
C ASN A 115 3.73 7.80 1.33
N SER A 116 3.65 6.85 0.41
CA SER A 116 2.74 6.96 -0.73
C SER A 116 1.30 6.72 -0.32
N ASN A 117 0.37 7.11 -1.19
CA ASN A 117 -0.96 6.51 -1.18
C ASN A 117 -0.83 4.98 -1.36
N PRO A 118 -1.68 4.19 -0.67
CA PRO A 118 -1.70 2.74 -0.86
C PRO A 118 -2.23 2.40 -2.26
N VAL A 119 -1.63 1.39 -2.89
CA VAL A 119 -2.09 0.82 -4.17
C VAL A 119 -2.52 -0.61 -3.94
N THR A 120 -3.74 -0.95 -4.29
CA THR A 120 -4.27 -2.31 -4.13
C THR A 120 -4.05 -3.11 -5.41
N VAL A 121 -3.57 -4.35 -5.30
CA VAL A 121 -3.35 -5.26 -6.44
C VAL A 121 -3.91 -6.65 -6.13
N THR A 122 -4.22 -7.42 -7.17
CA THR A 122 -4.70 -8.80 -7.00
C THR A 122 -3.64 -9.79 -7.47
N VAL A 123 -3.07 -10.56 -6.55
CA VAL A 123 -2.13 -11.64 -6.86
C VAL A 123 -2.90 -12.88 -7.32
N SER A 124 -2.54 -13.40 -8.51
CA SER A 124 -3.14 -14.62 -9.08
C SER A 124 -2.06 -15.51 -9.72
N ASN A 125 -1.45 -16.39 -8.93
CA ASN A 125 -0.40 -17.32 -9.38
C ASN A 125 -0.92 -18.72 -9.76
N GLY A 126 -2.22 -18.98 -9.69
CA GLY A 126 -2.79 -20.29 -10.02
C GLY A 126 -2.89 -20.54 -11.52
N PRO A 127 -2.87 -21.81 -11.99
CA PRO A 127 -3.35 -22.13 -13.32
C PRO A 127 -4.81 -21.65 -13.45
N PRO A 128 -5.24 -21.20 -14.65
CA PRO A 128 -6.64 -20.81 -14.86
C PRO A 128 -7.56 -21.97 -14.46
N PRO A 129 -8.79 -21.68 -13.96
CA PRO A 129 -9.74 -22.71 -13.60
C PRO A 129 -9.94 -23.70 -14.75
N ASP A 130 -10.04 -24.99 -14.44
CA ASP A 130 -10.44 -25.98 -15.43
C ASP A 130 -11.87 -25.69 -15.87
N THR A 131 -12.03 -25.40 -17.16
CA THR A 131 -13.32 -25.13 -17.81
C THR A 131 -13.71 -26.24 -18.76
N THR A 132 -12.95 -27.34 -18.82
CA THR A 132 -13.26 -28.48 -19.68
C THR A 132 -14.45 -29.26 -19.11
N PRO A 133 -15.59 -29.34 -19.82
CA PRO A 133 -16.70 -30.17 -19.39
C PRO A 133 -16.31 -31.65 -19.45
N PRO A 134 -16.85 -32.51 -18.57
CA PRO A 134 -16.65 -33.95 -18.70
C PRO A 134 -17.23 -34.42 -20.04
N MET A 135 -16.41 -35.06 -20.87
CA MET A 135 -16.84 -35.59 -22.16
C MET A 135 -17.29 -37.04 -22.01
N VAL A 136 -18.46 -37.37 -22.57
CA VAL A 136 -18.90 -38.77 -22.68
C VAL A 136 -18.03 -39.48 -23.72
N PRO A 137 -17.44 -40.64 -23.40
CA PRO A 137 -16.65 -41.39 -24.38
C PRO A 137 -17.52 -41.85 -25.58
N THR A 138 -17.24 -41.33 -26.77
CA THR A 138 -17.79 -41.84 -28.03
C THR A 138 -16.89 -42.97 -28.55
N GLY A 139 -17.42 -44.18 -28.68
CA GLY A 139 -16.65 -45.36 -29.12
C GLY A 139 -16.70 -46.56 -28.18
N LEU A 140 -17.56 -46.53 -27.16
CA LEU A 140 -17.88 -47.74 -26.39
C LEU A 140 -18.68 -48.70 -27.29
N THR A 141 -17.98 -49.52 -28.07
CA THR A 141 -18.59 -50.68 -28.72
C THR A 141 -18.65 -51.80 -27.69
N ALA A 142 -19.81 -51.97 -27.05
CA ALA A 142 -20.09 -53.20 -26.33
C ALA A 142 -20.17 -54.33 -27.36
N SER A 143 -19.13 -55.16 -27.45
CA SER A 143 -19.27 -56.45 -28.12
C SER A 143 -20.14 -57.31 -27.20
N ALA A 144 -21.43 -57.43 -27.54
CA ALA A 144 -22.29 -58.38 -26.87
C ALA A 144 -21.67 -59.77 -27.05
N VAL A 145 -21.24 -60.39 -25.94
CA VAL A 145 -20.97 -61.82 -25.93
C VAL A 145 -22.32 -62.50 -26.17
N SER A 146 -22.47 -63.13 -27.34
CA SER A 146 -23.68 -63.89 -27.68
C SER A 146 -23.92 -64.97 -26.63
N SER A 147 -25.14 -65.07 -26.10
CA SER A 147 -25.59 -66.04 -25.09
C SER A 147 -25.65 -67.48 -25.62
N SER A 148 -24.57 -67.95 -26.25
CA SER A 148 -24.50 -69.27 -26.88
C SER A 148 -23.62 -70.28 -26.14
N GLN A 149 -23.11 -69.93 -24.94
CA GLN A 149 -22.71 -70.97 -23.99
C GLN A 149 -23.93 -71.36 -23.17
N ILE A 150 -24.58 -72.41 -23.66
CA ILE A 150 -25.24 -73.41 -22.81
C ILE A 150 -24.19 -73.98 -21.84
#